data_AF-A0A6P0NI01-F1
#
_entry.id   AF-A0A6P0NI01-F1
#
_cell.length_a   1.000
_cell.length_b   1.000
_cell.length_c   1.000
_cell.angle_alpha   90.00
_cell.angle_beta   90.00
_cell.angle_gamma   90.00
#
_symmetry.space_group_name_H-M   'P 1'
#
loop_
_entity.id
_entity.type
_entity.pdbx_description
1 polymer ?
#
loop_
_entity_poly.entity_id
_entity_poly.type
_entity_poly.pdbx_seq_one_letter_code
_entity_poly.pdbx_strand_id
1 'polypeptide(L)'
;MKDLFAQAALDQIPKILTLQDRNPHSPNYGCFDRNYWQYKIIDFPSGMSQEFVWPLALVYAMPLPNNPYHQQPNIKAWVEAGILFAAKSAHADGSCDDYFPFERAGGAAAFS
;
A
#
# COMPACT_ATOMS: atom_id res chain seq x y z
N MET A 1 19.63 19.36 -8.32
CA MET A 1 18.16 19.54 -8.17
C MET A 1 17.33 18.50 -8.92
N LYS A 2 17.84 17.83 -9.97
CA LYS A 2 17.05 16.91 -10.81
C LYS A 2 16.30 15.80 -10.05
N ASP A 3 16.92 15.22 -9.01
CA ASP A 3 16.36 14.07 -8.28
C ASP A 3 15.73 14.44 -6.93
N LEU A 4 15.46 15.72 -6.69
CA LEU A 4 14.99 16.22 -5.39
C LEU A 4 13.69 15.53 -4.93
N PHE A 5 12.70 15.42 -5.82
CA PHE A 5 11.43 14.77 -5.49
C PHE A 5 11.57 13.26 -5.30
N ALA A 6 12.45 12.62 -6.07
CA ALA A 6 12.73 11.19 -5.91
C ALA A 6 13.37 10.91 -4.55
N GLN A 7 14.33 11.73 -4.13
CA GLN A 7 14.95 11.58 -2.81
C GLN A 7 13.94 11.83 -1.68
N ALA A 8 13.12 12.88 -1.80
CA ALA A 8 12.07 13.16 -0.82
C ALA A 8 11.05 12.01 -0.72
N ALA A 9 10.73 11.34 -1.83
CA ALA A 9 9.86 10.17 -1.85
C ALA A 9 10.53 8.94 -1.18
N LEU A 10 11.81 8.69 -1.45
CA LEU A 10 12.59 7.62 -0.81
C LEU A 10 12.59 7.76 0.72
N ASP A 11 12.69 8.99 1.22
CA ASP A 11 12.68 9.28 2.65
C ASP A 11 11.33 8.98 3.32
N GLN A 12 10.23 8.87 2.55
CA GLN A 12 8.91 8.50 3.08
C GLN A 12 8.67 6.98 3.15
N ILE A 13 9.44 6.18 2.42
CA ILE A 13 9.25 4.72 2.37
C ILE A 13 9.30 4.05 3.75
N PRO A 14 10.23 4.39 4.68
CA PRO A 14 10.21 3.82 6.02
C PRO A 14 8.89 4.05 6.74
N LYS A 15 8.29 5.25 6.59
CA LYS A 15 6.99 5.58 7.19
C LYS A 15 5.88 4.75 6.55
N ILE A 16 5.85 4.64 5.22
CA ILE A 16 4.84 3.83 4.51
C ILE A 16 4.93 2.35 4.96
N LEU A 17 6.13 1.80 5.13
CA LEU A 17 6.34 0.44 5.63
C LEU A 17 5.84 0.22 7.07
N THR A 18 5.68 1.28 7.88
CA THR A 18 5.06 1.17 9.21
C THR A 18 3.54 1.05 9.15
N LEU A 19 2.91 1.42 8.03
CA LEU A 19 1.47 1.36 7.84
C LEU A 19 1.01 -0.02 7.38
N GLN A 20 1.87 -0.79 6.71
CA GLN A 20 1.53 -2.09 6.19
C GLN A 20 1.60 -3.22 7.23
N ASP A 21 0.57 -4.06 7.27
CA ASP A 21 0.64 -5.38 7.89
C ASP A 21 1.56 -6.30 7.08
N ARG A 22 2.77 -6.52 7.59
CA ARG A 22 3.81 -7.33 6.95
C ARG A 22 3.95 -8.73 7.54
N ASN A 23 3.01 -9.17 8.40
CA ASN A 23 3.02 -10.52 8.95
C ASN A 23 2.26 -11.49 8.02
N PRO A 24 2.92 -12.47 7.36
CA PRO A 24 2.25 -13.40 6.45
C PRO A 24 1.20 -14.28 7.10
N HIS A 25 1.23 -14.43 8.42
CA HIS A 25 0.23 -15.19 9.19
C HIS A 25 -0.96 -14.33 9.63
N SER A 26 -0.93 -13.03 9.36
CA SER A 26 -2.06 -12.15 9.66
C SER A 26 -3.19 -12.34 8.66
N PRO A 27 -4.46 -12.38 9.10
CA PRO A 27 -5.60 -12.36 8.18
C PRO A 27 -5.70 -11.07 7.35
N ASN A 28 -4.99 -10.02 7.75
CA ASN A 28 -4.94 -8.71 7.10
C ASN A 28 -3.59 -8.44 6.41
N TYR A 29 -2.79 -9.47 6.15
CA TYR A 29 -1.50 -9.33 5.47
C TYR A 29 -1.65 -8.50 4.17
N GLY A 30 -0.84 -7.44 4.04
CA GLY A 30 -0.89 -6.49 2.93
C GLY A 30 -1.72 -5.22 3.17
N CYS A 31 -2.51 -5.15 4.25
CA CYS A 31 -3.32 -3.98 4.58
C CYS A 31 -2.45 -2.80 5.05
N PHE A 32 -2.65 -1.61 4.47
CA PHE A 32 -2.01 -0.37 4.87
C PHE A 32 -2.82 0.47 5.86
N ASP A 33 -4.08 0.11 6.10
CA ASP A 33 -4.93 0.83 7.05
C ASP A 33 -4.67 0.37 8.49
N ARG A 34 -3.75 1.05 9.16
CA ARG A 34 -3.35 0.75 10.54
C ARG A 34 -4.50 0.90 11.54
N ASN A 35 -5.47 1.78 11.27
CA ASN A 35 -6.65 1.93 12.12
C ASN A 35 -7.52 0.67 12.08
N TYR A 36 -7.57 0.01 10.93
CA TYR A 36 -8.27 -1.25 10.73
C TYR A 36 -7.47 -2.48 11.16
N TRP A 37 -6.22 -2.69 10.70
CA TRP A 37 -5.53 -3.95 10.95
C TRP A 37 -4.84 -4.01 12.31
N GLN A 38 -4.30 -2.90 12.81
CA GLN A 38 -3.55 -2.86 14.07
C GLN A 38 -4.39 -2.34 15.23
N TYR A 39 -4.99 -1.16 15.09
CA TYR A 39 -5.64 -0.49 16.21
C TYR A 39 -7.07 -0.97 16.47
N LYS A 40 -7.73 -1.56 15.46
CA LYS A 40 -9.10 -2.07 15.57
C LYS A 40 -10.10 -1.00 16.02
N ILE A 41 -9.94 0.23 15.51
CA ILE A 41 -10.80 1.38 15.85
C ILE A 41 -11.85 1.71 14.77
N ILE A 42 -11.81 1.00 13.64
CA ILE A 42 -12.79 1.06 12.55
C ILE A 42 -13.11 -0.35 12.09
N ASP A 43 -14.31 -0.53 11.52
CA ASP A 43 -14.86 -1.85 11.21
C ASP A 43 -14.44 -2.41 9.84
N PHE A 44 -13.97 -1.55 8.93
CA PHE A 44 -13.50 -1.92 7.59
C PHE A 44 -12.28 -1.06 7.20
N PRO A 45 -11.38 -1.57 6.33
CA PRO A 45 -10.23 -0.80 5.86
C PRO A 45 -10.65 0.23 4.81
N SER A 46 -10.05 1.42 4.86
CA SER A 46 -10.19 2.42 3.81
C SER A 46 -9.41 2.00 2.56
N GLY A 47 -10.09 1.94 1.41
CA GLY A 47 -9.49 1.68 0.09
C GLY A 47 -8.31 2.63 -0.22
N MET A 48 -8.48 3.92 0.07
CA MET A 48 -7.42 4.95 -0.06
C MET A 48 -6.09 4.56 0.58
N SER A 49 -6.09 3.81 1.69
CA SER A 49 -4.84 3.39 2.32
C SER A 49 -4.03 2.42 1.42
N GLN A 50 -4.69 1.65 0.56
CA GLN A 50 -3.99 0.73 -0.35
C GLN A 50 -3.24 1.44 -1.49
N GLU A 51 -3.47 2.74 -1.74
CA GLU A 51 -2.68 3.49 -2.73
C GLU A 51 -1.17 3.49 -2.43
N PHE A 52 -0.78 3.19 -1.18
CA PHE A 52 0.63 3.01 -0.79
C PHE A 52 1.32 1.80 -1.43
N VAL A 53 0.59 0.91 -2.10
CA VAL A 53 1.15 -0.12 -2.98
C VAL A 53 1.99 0.53 -4.09
N TRP A 54 1.46 1.58 -4.73
CA TRP A 54 2.12 2.23 -5.87
C TRP A 54 3.51 2.79 -5.55
N PRO A 55 3.72 3.63 -4.52
CA PRO A 55 5.05 4.11 -4.18
C PRO A 55 6.01 2.97 -3.79
N LEU A 56 5.54 1.90 -3.13
CA LEU A 56 6.39 0.73 -2.86
C LEU A 56 6.81 0.02 -4.15
N ALA A 57 5.89 -0.14 -5.11
CA ALA A 57 6.17 -0.74 -6.41
C ALA A 57 7.16 0.10 -7.22
N LEU A 58 7.01 1.43 -7.20
CA LEU A 58 7.93 2.36 -7.86
C LEU A 58 9.35 2.26 -7.30
N VAL A 59 9.53 2.27 -5.97
CA VAL A 59 10.88 2.16 -5.39
C VAL A 59 11.49 0.77 -5.55
N TYR A 60 10.69 -0.27 -5.77
CA TYR A 60 11.22 -1.57 -6.18
C TYR A 60 11.72 -1.57 -7.63
N ALA A 61 10.94 -0.99 -8.55
CA ALA A 61 11.17 -1.10 -9.99
C ALA A 61 12.17 -0.08 -10.56
N MET A 62 12.27 1.11 -9.95
CA MET A 62 13.05 2.21 -10.52
C MET A 62 14.51 2.24 -10.01
N PRO A 63 15.51 2.34 -10.91
CA PRO A 63 16.92 2.49 -10.54
C PRO A 63 17.24 3.94 -10.17
N LEU A 64 16.59 4.46 -9.12
CA LEU A 64 16.79 5.81 -8.60
C LEU A 64 18.15 5.92 -7.87
N PRO A 65 18.84 7.07 -7.94
CA PRO A 65 20.04 7.31 -7.14
C PRO A 65 19.76 7.10 -5.65
N ASN A 66 20.66 6.40 -4.96
CA ASN A 66 20.59 6.12 -3.52
C ASN A 66 19.32 5.40 -3.05
N ASN A 67 18.62 4.68 -3.92
CA ASN A 67 17.45 3.89 -3.54
C ASN A 67 17.86 2.55 -2.92
N PRO A 68 17.68 2.34 -1.60
CA PRO A 68 18.03 1.08 -0.96
C PRO A 68 17.02 -0.05 -1.26
N TYR A 69 15.85 0.28 -1.80
CA TYR A 69 14.71 -0.62 -2.01
C TYR A 69 14.68 -1.26 -3.40
N HIS A 70 15.50 -0.75 -4.32
CA HIS A 70 15.54 -1.22 -5.71
C HIS A 70 15.83 -2.73 -5.75
N GLN A 71 14.94 -3.48 -6.40
CA GLN A 71 15.03 -4.94 -6.54
C GLN A 71 15.13 -5.73 -5.23
N GLN A 72 14.80 -5.14 -4.07
CA GLN A 72 14.83 -5.85 -2.79
C GLN A 72 13.70 -6.89 -2.71
N PRO A 73 13.99 -8.18 -2.40
CA PRO A 73 12.98 -9.24 -2.38
C PRO A 73 11.82 -8.98 -1.43
N ASN A 74 12.10 -8.42 -0.26
CA ASN A 74 11.05 -8.10 0.72
C ASN A 74 10.09 -7.03 0.21
N ILE A 75 10.60 -6.02 -0.52
CA ILE A 75 9.74 -4.97 -1.09
C ILE A 75 8.81 -5.58 -2.13
N LYS A 76 9.33 -6.47 -3.00
CA LYS A 76 8.49 -7.22 -3.94
C LYS A 76 7.37 -7.99 -3.23
N ALA A 77 7.72 -8.78 -2.22
CA ALA A 77 6.74 -9.57 -1.47
C ALA A 77 5.67 -8.70 -0.80
N TRP A 78 6.07 -7.53 -0.28
CA TRP A 78 5.17 -6.58 0.36
C TRP A 78 4.29 -5.82 -0.66
N VAL A 79 4.78 -5.53 -1.85
CA VAL A 79 3.96 -5.01 -2.96
C VAL A 79 2.91 -6.05 -3.35
N GLU A 80 3.32 -7.30 -3.59
CA GLU A 80 2.40 -8.40 -3.95
C GLU A 80 1.34 -8.60 -2.86
N ALA A 81 1.72 -8.56 -1.59
CA ALA A 81 0.77 -8.66 -0.47
C ALA A 81 -0.25 -7.51 -0.49
N GLY A 82 0.18 -6.28 -0.75
CA GLY A 82 -0.71 -5.13 -0.84
C GLY A 82 -1.71 -5.22 -1.99
N ILE A 83 -1.26 -5.68 -3.17
CA ILE A 83 -2.13 -5.92 -4.34
C ILE A 83 -3.18 -6.99 -4.04
N LEU A 84 -2.74 -8.11 -3.46
CA LEU A 84 -3.65 -9.21 -3.12
C LEU A 84 -4.66 -8.80 -2.04
N PHE A 85 -4.25 -7.98 -1.07
CA PHE A 85 -5.17 -7.42 -0.08
C PHE A 85 -6.19 -6.49 -0.73
N ALA A 86 -5.75 -5.58 -1.61
CA ALA A 86 -6.63 -4.65 -2.31
C ALA A 86 -7.69 -5.37 -3.15
N ALA A 87 -7.26 -6.36 -3.95
CA ALA A 87 -8.16 -7.19 -4.74
C ALA A 87 -9.18 -7.97 -3.88
N LYS A 88 -8.77 -8.40 -2.68
CA LYS A 88 -9.65 -9.08 -1.71
C LYS A 88 -10.63 -8.12 -1.05
N SER A 89 -10.24 -6.88 -0.77
CA SER A 89 -11.07 -5.87 -0.11
C SER A 89 -12.04 -5.16 -1.06
N ALA A 90 -11.74 -5.14 -2.36
CA ALA A 90 -12.58 -4.51 -3.37
C ALA A 90 -13.88 -5.29 -3.62
N HIS A 91 -14.90 -4.58 -4.11
CA HIS A 91 -16.12 -5.17 -4.65
C HIS A 91 -15.83 -5.91 -5.95
N ALA A 92 -16.76 -6.77 -6.37
CA ALA A 92 -16.61 -7.58 -7.59
C ALA A 92 -16.48 -6.76 -8.88
N ASP A 93 -16.94 -5.51 -8.89
CA ASP A 93 -16.77 -4.56 -9.99
C ASP A 93 -15.45 -3.77 -9.93
N GLY A 94 -14.59 -4.07 -8.97
CA GLY A 94 -13.30 -3.42 -8.74
C GLY A 94 -13.38 -2.12 -7.96
N SER A 95 -14.57 -1.71 -7.51
CA SER A 95 -14.74 -0.53 -6.67
C SER A 95 -14.33 -0.80 -5.22
N CYS A 96 -14.02 0.26 -4.47
CA CYS A 96 -13.54 0.21 -3.09
C CYS A 96 -14.45 1.02 -2.16
N ASP A 97 -14.35 0.75 -0.86
CA ASP A 97 -14.98 1.54 0.19
C ASP A 97 -13.90 2.39 0.89
N ASP A 98 -14.00 3.72 0.80
CA ASP A 98 -12.96 4.63 1.28
C ASP A 98 -13.32 5.22 2.65
N TYR A 99 -14.55 5.71 2.77
CA TYR A 99 -15.05 6.36 3.98
C TYR A 99 -16.35 5.73 4.49
N PHE A 100 -17.14 5.15 3.59
CA PHE A 100 -18.41 4.50 3.93
C PHE A 100 -18.51 3.10 3.32
N PRO A 101 -19.18 2.16 4.01
CA PRO A 101 -19.50 0.87 3.41
C PRO A 101 -20.36 1.05 2.15
N PHE A 102 -20.07 0.25 1.11
CA PHE A 102 -20.78 0.25 -0.16
C PHE A 102 -20.67 1.56 -0.98
N GLU A 103 -19.65 2.38 -0.72
CA GLU A 103 -19.40 3.63 -1.42
C GLU A 103 -19.09 3.41 -2.90
N ARG A 104 -18.40 2.32 -3.23
CA ARG A 104 -18.02 1.94 -4.60
C ARG A 104 -17.22 3.02 -5.33
N ALA A 105 -16.22 3.57 -4.65
CA ALA A 105 -15.25 4.48 -5.24
C ALA A 105 -14.25 3.74 -6.15
N GLY A 106 -13.78 4.39 -7.22
CA GLY A 106 -12.80 3.78 -8.15
C GLY A 106 -11.36 4.25 -7.96
N GLY A 107 -11.11 5.23 -7.09
CA GLY A 107 -9.82 5.92 -6.99
C GLY A 107 -8.69 4.98 -6.56
N ALA A 108 -8.87 4.31 -5.42
CA ALA A 108 -7.87 3.41 -4.86
C ALA A 108 -7.49 2.25 -5.79
N ALA A 109 -8.44 1.74 -6.58
CA ALA A 109 -8.21 0.63 -7.51
C ALA A 109 -7.17 0.95 -8.61
N ALA A 110 -6.94 2.22 -8.92
CA ALA A 110 -5.95 2.62 -9.92
C ALA A 110 -4.49 2.51 -9.41
N PHE A 111 -4.30 2.47 -8.09
CA PHE A 111 -2.98 2.55 -7.44
C PHE A 111 -2.67 1.37 -6.53
N SER A 112 -3.57 0.38 -6.46
CA SER A 112 -3.49 -0.75 -5.53
C SER A 112 -3.44 -2.11 -6.21
#